data_AF-A0A7C7GNK7-F1
#
_entry.id   AF-A0A7C7GNK7-F1
#
_cell.length_a   1.000
_cell.length_b   1.000
_cell.length_c   1.000
_cell.angle_alpha   90.00
_cell.angle_beta   90.00
_cell.angle_gamma   90.00
#
_symmetry.space_group_name_H-M   'P 1'
#
loop_
_entity.id
_entity.type
_entity.pdbx_description
1 polymer ?
#
loop_
_entity_poly.entity_id
_entity_poly.type
_entity_poly.pdbx_seq_one_letter_code
_entity_poly.pdbx_strand_id
1 'polypeptide(L)'
;MISLFSNMEQNSSSAMNTLKGVAISAVLINHYFNLNITGNYTGFANLAISIFFVLSGYGMSFSLRRRFGDIFTASGVFRFYFDRAIRIFPLLWLAWLFQSAVTGEELSPWILAGVHGHEHYWFIPSLLHCYLLAPLLFLGMRKRRWLSAAIFLPLLLMVNSLGRTGIFPEGLIKSLLWINGEYRDMFFLHIFLFHVGMMLPYLMKPKLESSETKSRKFNIHFWSLAMLTLAFMIFLKYSTGDSTLAKGAWQILPLIPLTGLVYFGVSHSVVSRPLAFLGSISYAVYLFHPTLYRGVSIIGGYPMNSSLELSIVVGLFPVFLWLAWLLEELGNRIALALRQLSLEQNS
;
A
#
# COMPACT_ATOMS: atom_id res chain seq x y z
N MET A 1 -26.69 -17.93 -5.54
CA MET A 1 -25.28 -18.02 -5.08
C MET A 1 -24.40 -16.98 -5.78
N ILE A 2 -24.46 -16.82 -7.11
CA ILE A 2 -23.65 -15.84 -7.87
C ILE A 2 -23.97 -14.37 -7.50
N SER A 3 -25.24 -13.98 -7.33
CA SER A 3 -25.59 -12.60 -6.91
C SER A 3 -25.17 -12.27 -5.48
N LEU A 4 -25.19 -13.26 -4.58
CA LEU A 4 -24.72 -13.14 -3.19
C LEU A 4 -23.20 -12.91 -3.12
N PHE A 5 -22.42 -13.57 -3.99
CA PHE A 5 -20.99 -13.30 -4.11
C PHE A 5 -20.71 -11.89 -4.64
N SER A 6 -21.50 -11.40 -5.61
CA SER A 6 -21.33 -10.04 -6.16
C SER A 6 -21.62 -8.92 -5.14
N ASN A 7 -22.66 -9.08 -4.31
CA ASN A 7 -23.00 -8.09 -3.27
C ASN A 7 -21.99 -8.09 -2.10
N MET A 8 -21.40 -9.25 -1.76
CA MET A 8 -20.31 -9.32 -0.79
C MET A 8 -19.01 -8.71 -1.33
N GLU A 9 -18.72 -8.88 -2.62
CA GLU A 9 -17.55 -8.25 -3.27
C GLU A 9 -17.67 -6.72 -3.33
N GLN A 10 -18.84 -6.16 -3.65
CA GLN A 10 -19.05 -4.71 -3.68
C GLN A 10 -18.94 -4.05 -2.29
N ASN A 11 -19.50 -4.68 -1.26
CA ASN A 11 -19.42 -4.16 0.12
C ASN A 11 -18.03 -4.31 0.73
N SER A 12 -17.34 -5.42 0.46
CA SER A 12 -15.92 -5.59 0.82
C SER A 12 -15.05 -4.56 0.12
N SER A 13 -15.31 -4.27 -1.16
CA SER A 13 -14.58 -3.26 -1.93
C SER A 13 -14.72 -1.86 -1.31
N SER A 14 -15.93 -1.46 -0.90
CA SER A 14 -16.17 -0.15 -0.27
C SER A 14 -15.50 -0.01 1.11
N ALA A 15 -15.51 -1.06 1.92
CA ALA A 15 -14.83 -1.07 3.21
C ALA A 15 -13.30 -1.05 3.07
N MET A 16 -12.76 -1.85 2.14
CA MET A 16 -11.34 -1.81 1.78
C MET A 16 -10.93 -0.42 1.28
N ASN A 17 -11.75 0.21 0.44
CA ASN A 17 -11.48 1.55 -0.04
C ASN A 17 -11.56 2.59 1.10
N THR A 18 -12.48 2.45 2.06
CA THR A 18 -12.49 3.32 3.26
C THR A 18 -11.16 3.24 4.01
N LEU A 19 -10.64 2.04 4.24
CA LEU A 19 -9.35 1.82 4.91
C LEU A 19 -8.16 2.38 4.10
N LYS A 20 -8.16 2.20 2.77
CA LYS A 20 -7.17 2.85 1.89
C LYS A 20 -7.26 4.37 1.95
N GLY A 21 -8.47 4.92 2.04
CA GLY A 21 -8.73 6.35 2.20
C GLY A 21 -8.13 6.90 3.49
N VAL A 22 -8.29 6.18 4.61
CA VAL A 22 -7.64 6.51 5.88
C VAL A 22 -6.12 6.51 5.71
N ALA A 23 -5.57 5.46 5.12
CA ALA A 23 -4.13 5.32 4.92
C ALA A 23 -3.54 6.42 4.03
N ILE A 24 -4.14 6.70 2.86
CA ILE A 24 -3.65 7.73 1.94
C ILE A 24 -3.80 9.13 2.54
N SER A 25 -4.88 9.41 3.28
CA SER A 25 -5.03 10.69 3.99
C SER A 25 -3.89 10.91 4.97
N ALA A 26 -3.55 9.89 5.78
CA ALA A 26 -2.45 9.96 6.73
C ALA A 26 -1.10 10.15 6.03
N VAL A 27 -0.86 9.49 4.90
CA VAL A 27 0.35 9.67 4.09
C VAL A 27 0.44 11.09 3.53
N LEU A 28 -0.62 11.61 2.91
CA LEU A 28 -0.64 12.95 2.31
C LEU A 28 -0.36 14.03 3.34
N ILE A 29 -1.04 13.97 4.50
CA ILE A 29 -0.85 14.91 5.61
C ILE A 29 0.58 14.80 6.14
N ASN A 30 1.08 13.58 6.33
CA ASN A 30 2.41 13.39 6.88
C ASN A 30 3.52 13.85 5.93
N HIS A 31 3.42 13.56 4.64
CA HIS A 31 4.38 14.04 3.64
C HIS A 31 4.32 15.57 3.51
N TYR A 32 3.13 16.15 3.55
CA TYR A 32 2.99 17.61 3.54
C TYR A 32 3.72 18.24 4.74
N PHE A 33 3.51 17.72 5.95
CA PHE A 33 4.21 18.21 7.15
C PHE A 33 5.72 18.01 7.08
N ASN A 34 6.21 16.85 6.63
CA ASN A 34 7.66 16.60 6.54
C ASN A 34 8.34 17.49 5.48
N LEU A 35 7.64 17.84 4.40
CA LEU A 35 8.20 18.68 3.35
C LEU A 35 8.10 20.18 3.68
N ASN A 36 7.05 20.59 4.41
CA ASN A 36 6.70 22.01 4.53
C ASN A 36 6.78 22.60 5.94
N ILE A 37 6.85 21.76 6.98
CA ILE A 37 6.84 22.23 8.37
C ILE A 37 8.08 21.69 9.11
N THR A 38 8.78 22.58 9.79
CA THR A 38 9.93 22.22 10.62
C THR A 38 9.48 21.34 11.79
N GLY A 39 9.98 20.11 11.85
CA GLY A 39 9.69 19.18 12.95
C GLY A 39 10.04 17.74 12.60
N ASN A 40 9.98 16.85 13.59
CA ASN A 40 10.21 15.42 13.39
C ASN A 40 8.86 14.70 13.21
N TYR A 41 8.34 14.70 11.98
CA TYR A 41 7.11 14.00 11.62
C TYR A 41 7.39 12.71 10.84
N THR A 42 8.64 12.27 10.76
CA THR A 42 9.02 11.10 9.98
C THR A 42 8.49 9.79 10.60
N GLY A 43 8.14 8.84 9.75
CA GLY A 43 7.75 7.48 10.13
C GLY A 43 6.25 7.22 10.29
N PHE A 44 5.41 8.25 10.50
CA PHE A 44 3.96 8.04 10.54
C PHE A 44 3.39 7.56 9.20
N ALA A 45 3.86 8.13 8.08
CA ALA A 45 3.48 7.65 6.75
C ALA A 45 3.82 6.16 6.55
N ASN A 46 5.02 5.72 6.97
CA ASN A 46 5.44 4.32 6.86
C ASN A 46 4.51 3.39 7.63
N LEU A 47 4.10 3.78 8.84
CA LEU A 47 3.12 3.02 9.62
C LEU A 47 1.75 3.03 8.95
N ALA A 48 1.26 4.17 8.44
CA ALA A 48 -0.02 4.22 7.73
C ALA A 48 -0.02 3.35 6.46
N ILE A 49 1.10 3.28 5.75
CA ILE A 49 1.29 2.45 4.56
C ILE A 49 1.11 0.95 4.86
N SER A 50 1.35 0.50 6.09
CA SER A 50 1.09 -0.89 6.49
C SER A 50 -0.34 -1.37 6.17
N ILE A 51 -1.32 -0.47 6.26
CA ILE A 51 -2.72 -0.74 5.91
C ILE A 51 -2.82 -1.20 4.46
N PHE A 52 -2.09 -0.56 3.53
CA PHE A 52 -2.07 -0.96 2.12
C PHE A 52 -1.51 -2.37 1.92
N PHE A 53 -0.46 -2.75 2.65
CA PHE A 53 0.14 -4.08 2.54
C PHE A 53 -0.78 -5.18 3.08
N VAL A 54 -1.39 -4.96 4.25
CA VAL A 54 -2.36 -5.90 4.82
C VAL A 54 -3.58 -6.05 3.91
N LEU A 55 -4.14 -4.95 3.40
CA LEU A 55 -5.27 -4.98 2.46
C LEU A 55 -4.91 -5.63 1.11
N SER A 56 -3.69 -5.38 0.62
CA SER A 56 -3.19 -6.00 -0.61
C SER A 56 -3.08 -7.50 -0.44
N GLY A 57 -2.56 -7.98 0.69
CA GLY A 57 -2.53 -9.40 1.03
C GLY A 57 -3.92 -10.01 1.11
N TYR A 58 -4.85 -9.33 1.79
CA TYR A 58 -6.25 -9.75 1.91
C TYR A 58 -6.90 -9.96 0.53
N GLY A 59 -6.81 -8.96 -0.35
CA GLY A 59 -7.33 -9.06 -1.72
C GLY A 59 -6.61 -10.11 -2.55
N MET A 60 -5.30 -10.29 -2.34
CA MET A 60 -4.51 -11.26 -3.07
C MET A 60 -4.91 -12.70 -2.79
N SER A 61 -5.25 -13.00 -1.53
CA SER A 61 -5.72 -14.32 -1.11
C SER A 61 -6.94 -14.78 -1.92
N PHE A 62 -7.92 -13.91 -2.14
CA PHE A 62 -9.07 -14.20 -3.00
C PHE A 62 -8.69 -14.29 -4.47
N SER A 63 -7.86 -13.35 -4.96
CA SER A 63 -7.42 -13.33 -6.35
C SER A 63 -6.68 -14.60 -6.76
N LEU A 64 -5.78 -15.10 -5.90
CA LEU A 64 -5.01 -16.33 -6.15
C LEU A 64 -5.87 -17.58 -5.99
N ARG A 65 -6.77 -17.61 -4.99
CA ARG A 65 -7.73 -18.71 -4.82
C ARG A 65 -8.64 -18.87 -6.03
N ARG A 66 -9.19 -17.78 -6.57
CA ARG A 66 -10.04 -17.80 -7.76
C ARG A 66 -9.29 -18.28 -9.01
N ARG A 67 -7.99 -17.97 -9.10
CA ARG A 67 -7.17 -18.28 -10.27
C ARG A 67 -6.65 -19.70 -10.29
N PHE A 68 -6.07 -20.15 -9.19
CA PHE A 68 -5.37 -21.42 -9.14
C PHE A 68 -6.23 -22.54 -8.59
N GLY A 69 -7.33 -22.26 -7.88
CA GLY A 69 -8.16 -23.29 -7.25
C GLY A 69 -7.27 -24.30 -6.52
N ASP A 70 -7.25 -25.53 -7.04
CA ASP A 70 -6.39 -26.60 -6.53
C ASP A 70 -5.04 -26.80 -7.26
N ILE A 71 -4.87 -26.32 -8.49
CA ILE A 71 -3.72 -26.64 -9.37
C ILE A 71 -2.97 -25.36 -9.77
N PHE A 72 -1.65 -25.36 -9.57
CA PHE A 72 -0.78 -24.29 -10.04
C PHE A 72 -0.29 -24.54 -11.45
N THR A 73 -0.54 -23.61 -12.37
CA THR A 73 -0.10 -23.68 -13.76
C THR A 73 0.82 -22.51 -14.10
N ALA A 74 1.83 -22.74 -14.94
CA ALA A 74 2.78 -21.70 -15.37
C ALA A 74 2.06 -20.55 -16.09
N SER A 75 1.10 -20.88 -16.98
CA SER A 75 0.25 -19.88 -17.65
C SER A 75 -0.56 -19.04 -16.65
N GLY A 76 -1.11 -19.66 -15.60
CA GLY A 76 -1.81 -18.94 -14.54
C GLY A 76 -0.92 -17.95 -13.79
N VAL A 77 0.34 -18.34 -13.51
CA VAL A 77 1.35 -17.48 -12.85
C VAL A 77 1.79 -16.34 -13.76
N PHE A 78 2.10 -16.61 -15.02
CA PHE A 78 2.43 -15.57 -15.99
C PHE A 78 1.31 -14.53 -16.10
N ARG A 79 0.08 -15.01 -16.28
CA ARG A 79 -1.09 -14.14 -16.38
C ARG A 79 -1.36 -13.37 -15.10
N PHE A 80 -1.03 -13.94 -13.94
CA PHE A 80 -1.12 -13.25 -12.66
C PHE A 80 -0.21 -12.03 -12.63
N TYR A 81 1.05 -12.18 -13.05
CA TYR A 81 1.99 -11.06 -13.12
C TYR A 81 1.59 -10.05 -14.19
N PHE A 82 1.15 -10.51 -15.36
CA PHE A 82 0.64 -9.64 -16.42
C PHE A 82 -0.50 -8.74 -15.93
N ASP A 83 -1.49 -9.31 -15.24
CA ASP A 83 -2.64 -8.57 -14.71
C ASP A 83 -2.27 -7.48 -13.70
N ARG A 84 -1.13 -7.62 -13.02
CA ARG A 84 -0.58 -6.62 -12.11
C ARG A 84 0.27 -5.60 -12.85
N ALA A 85 1.07 -6.03 -13.81
CA ALA A 85 1.90 -5.17 -14.62
C ALA A 85 1.07 -4.10 -15.34
N ILE A 86 0.03 -4.51 -16.07
CA ILE A 86 -0.86 -3.58 -16.81
C ILE A 86 -1.67 -2.64 -15.90
N ARG A 87 -1.78 -2.95 -14.61
CA ARG A 87 -2.49 -2.10 -13.64
C ARG A 87 -1.56 -1.05 -13.02
N ILE A 88 -0.30 -1.40 -12.77
CA ILE A 88 0.64 -0.59 -11.99
C ILE A 88 1.48 0.28 -12.93
N PHE A 89 2.11 -0.33 -13.94
CA PHE A 89 3.12 0.33 -14.75
C PHE A 89 2.62 1.53 -15.54
N PRO A 90 1.44 1.53 -16.19
CA PRO A 90 1.04 2.68 -17.00
C PRO A 90 0.95 3.98 -16.19
N LEU A 91 0.37 3.91 -14.98
CA LEU A 91 0.25 5.08 -14.12
C LEU A 91 1.60 5.47 -13.49
N LEU A 92 2.42 4.48 -13.12
CA LEU A 92 3.78 4.72 -12.64
C LEU A 92 4.61 5.47 -13.68
N TRP A 93 4.59 5.03 -14.93
CA TRP A 93 5.34 5.66 -16.02
C TRP A 93 4.86 7.08 -16.25
N LEU A 94 3.54 7.30 -16.29
CA LEU A 94 2.98 8.63 -16.45
C LEU A 94 3.37 9.56 -15.30
N ALA A 95 3.30 9.09 -14.05
CA ALA A 95 3.69 9.87 -12.88
C ALA A 95 5.17 10.24 -12.90
N TRP A 96 6.03 9.28 -13.25
CA TRP A 96 7.47 9.51 -13.33
C TRP A 96 7.83 10.48 -14.45
N LEU A 97 7.21 10.36 -15.62
CA LEU A 97 7.37 11.32 -16.71
C LEU A 97 6.97 12.74 -16.29
N PHE A 98 5.84 12.87 -15.59
CA PHE A 98 5.37 14.17 -15.12
C PHE A 98 6.27 14.76 -14.03
N GLN A 99 6.74 13.94 -13.09
CA GLN A 99 7.71 14.38 -12.09
C GLN A 99 9.03 14.81 -12.73
N SER A 100 9.60 13.99 -13.61
CA SER A 100 10.83 14.31 -14.36
C SER A 100 10.70 15.63 -15.12
N ALA A 101 9.56 15.88 -15.76
CA ALA A 101 9.30 17.14 -16.46
C ALA A 101 9.22 18.36 -15.52
N VAL A 102 8.77 18.19 -14.27
CA VAL A 102 8.62 19.28 -13.30
C VAL A 102 9.91 19.52 -12.52
N THR A 103 10.61 18.47 -12.07
CA THR A 103 11.79 18.59 -11.21
C THR A 103 13.11 18.57 -11.98
N GLY A 104 13.09 18.17 -13.27
CA GLY A 104 14.29 17.97 -14.06
C GLY A 104 15.05 16.70 -13.72
N GLU A 105 14.49 15.80 -12.90
CA GLU A 105 15.09 14.51 -12.57
C GLU A 105 15.21 13.60 -13.81
N GLU A 106 16.33 12.89 -13.94
CA GLU A 106 16.56 11.99 -15.08
C GLU A 106 15.66 10.74 -15.04
N LEU A 107 15.21 10.30 -16.22
CA LEU A 107 14.41 9.08 -16.35
C LEU A 107 15.26 7.83 -16.10
N SER A 108 15.22 7.31 -14.87
CA SER A 108 15.90 6.06 -14.52
C SER A 108 15.17 4.82 -15.06
N PRO A 109 15.83 3.95 -15.86
CA PRO A 109 15.25 2.67 -16.31
C PRO A 109 14.83 1.76 -15.14
N TRP A 110 15.51 1.89 -14.00
CA TRP A 110 15.21 1.09 -12.80
C TRP A 110 13.88 1.47 -12.14
N ILE A 111 13.49 2.75 -12.21
CA ILE A 111 12.18 3.22 -11.74
C ILE A 111 11.09 2.77 -12.71
N LEU A 112 11.34 2.84 -14.02
CA LEU A 112 10.42 2.35 -15.05
C LEU A 112 10.16 0.85 -14.94
N ALA A 113 11.18 0.07 -14.57
CA ALA A 113 11.06 -1.36 -14.30
C ALA A 113 10.43 -1.67 -12.93
N GLY A 114 10.21 -0.66 -12.08
CA GLY A 114 9.68 -0.84 -10.72
C GLY A 114 10.65 -1.58 -9.79
N VAL A 115 11.94 -1.60 -10.14
CA VAL A 115 13.00 -2.27 -9.38
C VAL A 115 13.54 -1.34 -8.30
N HIS A 116 13.70 -0.05 -8.61
CA HIS A 116 14.13 0.96 -7.66
C HIS A 116 13.08 2.08 -7.56
N GLY A 117 13.06 2.77 -6.43
CA GLY A 117 12.18 3.91 -6.23
C GLY A 117 12.95 4.96 -5.43
N HIS A 118 13.21 6.10 -6.07
CA HIS A 118 13.74 7.27 -5.37
C HIS A 118 12.61 7.93 -4.58
N GLU A 119 12.93 8.48 -3.41
CA GLU A 119 11.96 9.13 -2.52
C GLU A 119 10.67 8.30 -2.33
N HIS A 120 9.49 8.89 -2.49
CA HIS A 120 8.19 8.23 -2.27
C HIS A 120 7.93 7.05 -3.20
N TYR A 121 8.63 6.90 -4.33
CA TYR A 121 8.40 5.74 -5.20
C TYR A 121 8.87 4.42 -4.60
N TRP A 122 9.61 4.42 -3.46
CA TRP A 122 10.06 3.20 -2.78
C TRP A 122 8.92 2.22 -2.44
N PHE A 123 7.69 2.72 -2.29
CA PHE A 123 6.49 1.90 -2.07
C PHE A 123 6.19 0.96 -3.24
N ILE A 124 6.51 1.37 -4.48
CA ILE A 124 6.20 0.60 -5.69
C ILE A 124 7.05 -0.67 -5.78
N PRO A 125 8.39 -0.61 -5.68
CA PRO A 125 9.19 -1.83 -5.56
C PRO A 125 8.74 -2.71 -4.39
N SER A 126 8.41 -2.13 -3.24
CA SER A 126 7.93 -2.91 -2.08
C SER A 126 6.65 -3.69 -2.39
N LEU A 127 5.70 -3.07 -3.10
CA LEU A 127 4.46 -3.70 -3.55
C LEU A 127 4.72 -4.79 -4.61
N LEU A 128 5.58 -4.51 -5.59
CA LEU A 128 5.92 -5.46 -6.65
C LEU A 128 6.60 -6.72 -6.11
N HIS A 129 7.49 -6.59 -5.12
CA HIS A 129 8.09 -7.75 -4.46
C HIS A 129 7.07 -8.56 -3.65
N CYS A 130 6.11 -7.92 -2.99
CA CYS A 130 4.99 -8.63 -2.36
C CYS A 130 4.22 -9.45 -3.41
N TYR A 131 4.00 -8.89 -4.60
CA TYR A 131 3.31 -9.59 -5.70
C TYR A 131 4.16 -10.72 -6.27
N LEU A 132 5.47 -10.54 -6.41
CA LEU A 132 6.41 -11.57 -6.84
C LEU A 132 6.39 -12.79 -5.91
N LEU A 133 6.33 -12.56 -4.60
CA LEU A 133 6.30 -13.63 -3.60
C LEU A 133 4.88 -14.21 -3.38
N ALA A 134 3.83 -13.52 -3.81
CA ALA A 134 2.46 -13.88 -3.48
C ALA A 134 2.07 -15.34 -3.87
N PRO A 135 2.42 -15.87 -5.07
CA PRO A 135 2.12 -17.26 -5.41
C PRO A 135 2.76 -18.28 -4.45
N LEU A 136 4.02 -18.06 -4.06
CA LEU A 136 4.75 -18.91 -3.12
C LEU A 136 4.15 -18.85 -1.71
N LEU A 137 3.84 -17.64 -1.24
CA LEU A 137 3.18 -17.43 0.04
C LEU A 137 1.80 -18.10 0.10
N PHE A 138 1.04 -18.03 -1.00
CA PHE A 138 -0.25 -18.69 -1.11
C PHE A 138 -0.14 -20.21 -1.03
N LEU A 139 0.85 -20.80 -1.72
CA LEU A 139 1.12 -22.24 -1.66
C LEU A 139 1.45 -22.73 -0.25
N GLY A 140 2.35 -22.03 0.45
CA GLY A 140 2.71 -22.35 1.83
C GLY A 140 1.52 -22.24 2.78
N MET A 141 0.76 -21.15 2.68
CA MET A 141 -0.41 -20.89 3.52
C MET A 141 -1.52 -21.93 3.33
N ARG A 142 -1.75 -22.40 2.10
CA ARG A 142 -2.83 -23.34 1.77
C ARG A 142 -2.73 -24.66 2.54
N LYS A 143 -1.51 -25.20 2.71
CA LYS A 143 -1.30 -26.48 3.41
C LYS A 143 -1.24 -26.31 4.93
N ARG A 144 -0.47 -25.35 5.44
CA ARG A 144 -0.25 -25.16 6.88
C ARG A 144 -0.06 -23.68 7.23
N ARG A 145 -1.14 -22.90 7.20
CA ARG A 145 -1.19 -21.46 7.49
C ARG A 145 -0.34 -20.98 8.67
N TRP A 146 -0.49 -21.57 9.86
CA TRP A 146 0.30 -21.16 11.04
C TRP A 146 1.77 -21.54 10.94
N LEU A 147 2.07 -22.70 10.35
CA LEU A 147 3.46 -23.10 10.11
C LEU A 147 4.13 -22.21 9.05
N SER A 148 3.39 -21.82 8.00
CA SER A 148 3.85 -20.87 6.99
C SER A 148 4.25 -19.56 7.65
N ALA A 149 3.39 -18.98 8.49
CA ALA A 149 3.73 -17.77 9.23
C ALA A 149 4.93 -17.96 10.18
N ALA A 150 4.95 -19.09 10.91
CA ALA A 150 6.01 -19.42 11.87
C ALA A 150 7.36 -19.72 11.22
N ILE A 151 7.41 -20.17 9.97
CA ILE A 151 8.65 -20.35 9.20
C ILE A 151 9.05 -19.05 8.52
N PHE A 152 8.07 -18.33 7.97
CA PHE A 152 8.33 -17.17 7.14
C PHE A 152 8.86 -15.99 7.95
N LEU A 153 8.35 -15.75 9.16
CA LEU A 153 8.85 -14.68 10.02
C LEU A 153 10.33 -14.88 10.43
N PRO A 154 10.77 -16.04 10.96
CA PRO A 154 12.17 -16.32 11.21
C PRO A 154 13.03 -16.25 9.95
N LEU A 155 12.53 -16.72 8.80
CA LEU A 155 13.26 -16.64 7.54
C LEU A 155 13.54 -15.18 7.15
N LEU A 156 12.55 -14.29 7.23
CA LEU A 156 12.72 -12.87 6.95
C LEU A 156 13.71 -12.23 7.93
N LEU A 157 13.62 -12.56 9.22
CA LEU A 157 14.55 -12.06 10.24
C LEU A 157 15.98 -12.55 9.99
N MET A 158 16.15 -13.81 9.62
CA MET A 158 17.46 -14.41 9.29
C MET A 158 18.06 -13.75 8.05
N VAL A 159 17.30 -13.63 6.96
CA VAL A 159 17.77 -12.97 5.73
C VAL A 159 18.13 -11.51 6.00
N ASN A 160 17.30 -10.78 6.76
CA ASN A 160 17.61 -9.40 7.13
C ASN A 160 18.87 -9.29 8.00
N SER A 161 19.05 -10.20 8.96
CA SER A 161 20.23 -10.25 9.83
C SER A 161 21.50 -10.60 9.06
N LEU A 162 21.47 -11.61 8.19
CA LEU A 162 22.59 -11.96 7.30
C LEU A 162 22.94 -10.82 6.34
N GLY A 163 21.96 -10.02 5.93
CA GLY A 163 22.21 -8.79 5.18
C GLY A 163 22.95 -7.72 5.98
N ARG A 164 22.92 -7.74 7.32
CA ARG A 164 23.63 -6.79 8.20
C ARG A 164 25.06 -7.20 8.51
N THR A 165 25.39 -8.49 8.43
CA THR A 165 26.70 -9.00 8.84
C THR A 165 27.79 -8.74 7.80
N GLY A 166 27.46 -8.22 6.61
CA GLY A 166 28.43 -7.96 5.54
C GLY A 166 29.04 -9.22 4.91
N ILE A 167 28.50 -10.40 5.23
CA ILE A 167 28.98 -11.69 4.71
C ILE A 167 28.72 -11.80 3.19
N PHE A 168 27.68 -11.14 2.71
CA PHE A 168 27.39 -11.08 1.27
C PHE A 168 28.35 -10.10 0.58
N PRO A 169 28.88 -10.43 -0.63
CA PRO A 169 29.73 -9.52 -1.39
C PRO A 169 29.07 -8.14 -1.55
N GLU A 170 29.79 -7.02 -1.42
CA GLU A 170 29.16 -5.69 -1.55
C GLU A 170 28.42 -5.50 -2.88
N GLY A 171 28.92 -6.09 -3.97
CA GLY A 171 28.22 -6.10 -5.26
C GLY A 171 26.93 -6.92 -5.21
N LEU A 172 26.92 -8.05 -4.49
CA LEU A 172 25.72 -8.84 -4.22
C LEU A 172 24.78 -8.11 -3.25
N ILE A 173 25.28 -7.42 -2.23
CA ILE A 173 24.48 -6.60 -1.32
C ILE A 173 23.89 -5.46 -2.12
N LYS A 174 24.62 -4.70 -2.94
CA LYS A 174 24.09 -3.64 -3.82
C LYS A 174 23.11 -4.16 -4.87
N SER A 175 23.32 -5.38 -5.37
CA SER A 175 22.41 -6.09 -6.28
C SER A 175 21.41 -7.03 -5.60
N LEU A 176 21.30 -7.02 -4.26
CA LEU A 176 20.20 -7.57 -3.46
C LEU A 176 19.46 -6.43 -2.75
N LEU A 177 20.13 -5.28 -2.60
CA LEU A 177 19.65 -3.91 -2.45
C LEU A 177 19.03 -3.45 -3.78
N TRP A 178 18.15 -4.30 -4.33
CA TRP A 178 16.96 -3.93 -5.12
C TRP A 178 15.96 -3.14 -4.25
N ILE A 179 16.43 -2.65 -3.12
CA ILE A 179 15.77 -2.02 -2.00
C ILE A 179 16.80 -0.97 -1.61
N ASN A 180 16.44 0.31 -1.67
CA ASN A 180 17.29 1.38 -1.14
C ASN A 180 17.75 0.96 0.27
N GLY A 181 19.05 0.92 0.56
CA GLY A 181 19.58 0.28 1.78
C GLY A 181 19.01 0.84 3.08
N GLU A 182 18.54 2.07 3.02
CA GLU A 182 17.84 2.77 4.09
C GLU A 182 16.46 2.16 4.45
N TYR A 183 15.83 1.40 3.54
CA TYR A 183 14.47 0.86 3.72
C TYR A 183 14.42 -0.68 3.79
N ARG A 184 15.55 -1.37 3.90
CA ARG A 184 15.59 -2.85 3.93
C ARG A 184 14.76 -3.46 5.05
N ASP A 185 14.83 -2.90 6.25
CA ASP A 185 14.06 -3.40 7.39
C ASP A 185 12.55 -3.24 7.18
N MET A 186 12.16 -2.08 6.62
CA MET A 186 10.77 -1.79 6.27
C MET A 186 10.25 -2.73 5.18
N PHE A 187 11.10 -3.08 4.22
CA PHE A 187 10.74 -3.98 3.14
C PHE A 187 10.32 -5.38 3.63
N PHE A 188 11.15 -6.02 4.44
CA PHE A 188 10.82 -7.34 5.00
C PHE A 188 9.59 -7.29 5.89
N LEU A 189 9.42 -6.19 6.64
CA LEU A 189 8.22 -5.94 7.41
C LEU A 189 6.97 -5.88 6.53
N HIS A 190 7.01 -5.16 5.40
CA HIS A 190 5.87 -5.06 4.48
C HIS A 190 5.49 -6.41 3.87
N ILE A 191 6.48 -7.24 3.51
CA ILE A 191 6.24 -8.61 3.03
C ILE A 191 5.56 -9.45 4.12
N PHE A 192 5.99 -9.32 5.38
CA PHE A 192 5.34 -9.99 6.50
C PHE A 192 3.89 -9.54 6.68
N LEU A 193 3.64 -8.23 6.68
CA LEU A 193 2.28 -7.66 6.82
C LEU A 193 1.37 -8.05 5.65
N PHE A 194 1.92 -8.12 4.44
CA PHE A 194 1.23 -8.67 3.28
C PHE A 194 0.85 -10.15 3.50
N HIS A 195 1.75 -10.97 4.04
CA HIS A 195 1.45 -12.36 4.37
C HIS A 195 0.36 -12.48 5.45
N VAL A 196 0.43 -11.66 6.52
CA VAL A 196 -0.64 -11.57 7.54
C VAL A 196 -1.98 -11.20 6.89
N GLY A 197 -1.96 -10.23 5.97
CA GLY A 197 -3.12 -9.86 5.16
C GLY A 197 -3.72 -11.04 4.39
N MET A 198 -2.88 -11.88 3.76
CA MET A 198 -3.34 -13.08 3.04
C MET A 198 -4.04 -14.10 3.93
N MET A 199 -3.68 -14.14 5.22
CA MET A 199 -4.27 -15.04 6.22
C MET A 199 -5.61 -14.53 6.77
N LEU A 200 -5.87 -13.22 6.76
CA LEU A 200 -7.08 -12.61 7.33
C LEU A 200 -8.39 -13.25 6.85
N PRO A 201 -8.60 -13.56 5.55
CA PRO A 201 -9.83 -14.21 5.08
C PRO A 201 -10.14 -15.54 5.77
N TYR A 202 -9.13 -16.25 6.27
CA TYR A 202 -9.30 -17.53 6.95
C TYR A 202 -9.66 -17.40 8.44
N LEU A 203 -9.43 -16.22 9.02
CA LEU A 203 -9.78 -15.89 10.40
C LEU A 203 -11.18 -15.26 10.48
N MET A 204 -11.61 -14.62 9.39
CA MET A 204 -12.93 -14.03 9.25
C MET A 204 -13.97 -15.11 8.96
N LYS A 205 -15.01 -15.20 9.81
CA LYS A 205 -16.18 -16.04 9.52
C LYS A 205 -17.06 -15.33 8.47
N PRO A 206 -17.51 -16.00 7.40
CA PRO A 206 -18.53 -15.44 6.52
C PRO A 206 -19.80 -15.20 7.34
N LYS A 207 -20.31 -13.96 7.36
CA LYS A 207 -21.58 -13.64 8.03
C LYS A 207 -22.56 -13.05 7.02
N LEU A 208 -23.77 -13.60 7.04
CA LEU A 208 -24.86 -13.41 6.06
C LEU A 208 -25.77 -12.20 6.36
N GLU A 209 -25.52 -11.44 7.41
CA GLU A 209 -26.44 -10.37 7.83
C GLU A 209 -26.28 -9.10 6.99
N SER A 210 -27.42 -8.43 6.74
CA SER A 210 -27.52 -7.21 5.94
C SER A 210 -26.59 -6.10 6.47
N SER A 211 -25.66 -5.67 5.61
CA SER A 211 -24.51 -4.81 5.89
C SER A 211 -24.84 -3.40 6.42
N GLU A 212 -25.98 -2.81 6.04
CA GLU A 212 -26.22 -1.37 6.24
C GLU A 212 -26.51 -0.99 7.70
N THR A 213 -27.40 -1.72 8.39
CA THR A 213 -27.76 -1.46 9.78
C THR A 213 -26.59 -1.69 10.74
N LYS A 214 -25.70 -2.63 10.37
CA LYS A 214 -24.47 -2.95 11.10
C LYS A 214 -23.43 -1.84 10.94
N SER A 215 -23.18 -1.38 9.71
CA SER A 215 -22.16 -0.37 9.41
C SER A 215 -22.31 0.89 10.30
N ARG A 216 -23.53 1.42 10.45
CA ARG A 216 -23.79 2.63 11.25
C ARG A 216 -23.43 2.45 12.74
N LYS A 217 -23.68 1.29 13.34
CA LYS A 217 -23.37 0.99 14.75
C LYS A 217 -21.86 0.80 14.99
N PHE A 218 -21.17 0.19 14.03
CA PHE A 218 -19.74 -0.09 14.15
C PHE A 218 -18.83 1.06 13.67
N ASN A 219 -19.38 2.05 12.95
CA ASN A 219 -18.64 3.23 12.53
C ASN A 219 -18.03 4.00 13.71
N ILE A 220 -18.79 4.26 14.78
CA ILE A 220 -18.27 4.97 15.96
C ILE A 220 -17.10 4.20 16.58
N HIS A 221 -17.26 2.89 16.77
CA HIS A 221 -16.23 2.02 17.34
C HIS A 221 -14.97 1.98 16.46
N PHE A 222 -15.14 1.96 15.15
CA PHE A 222 -14.03 2.02 14.20
C PHE A 222 -13.25 3.34 14.32
N TRP A 223 -13.95 4.47 14.36
CA TRP A 223 -13.32 5.78 14.49
C TRP A 223 -12.64 5.95 15.85
N SER A 224 -13.24 5.46 16.93
CA SER A 224 -12.61 5.43 18.25
C SER A 224 -11.33 4.59 18.24
N LEU A 225 -11.33 3.42 17.59
CA LEU A 225 -10.15 2.58 17.45
C LEU A 225 -9.07 3.26 16.59
N ALA A 226 -9.45 3.92 15.49
CA ALA A 226 -8.52 4.67 14.65
C ALA A 226 -7.86 5.82 15.41
N MET A 227 -8.65 6.59 16.18
CA MET A 227 -8.15 7.68 17.02
C MET A 227 -7.26 7.17 18.15
N LEU A 228 -7.64 6.06 18.80
CA LEU A 228 -6.81 5.43 19.82
C LEU A 228 -5.48 4.93 19.25
N THR A 229 -5.51 4.36 18.04
CA THR A 229 -4.31 3.89 17.34
C THR A 229 -3.40 5.06 17.00
N LEU A 230 -3.95 6.18 16.52
CA LEU A 230 -3.19 7.40 16.27
C LEU A 230 -2.62 8.01 17.56
N ALA A 231 -3.40 8.07 18.63
CA ALA A 231 -2.94 8.55 19.94
C ALA A 231 -1.80 7.67 20.49
N PHE A 232 -1.95 6.35 20.40
CA PHE A 232 -0.91 5.39 20.76
C PHE A 232 0.36 5.60 19.93
N MET A 233 0.19 5.87 18.63
CA MET A 233 1.33 6.17 17.76
C MET A 233 2.05 7.45 18.20
N ILE A 234 1.32 8.54 18.41
CA ILE A 234 1.87 9.82 18.86
C ILE A 234 2.59 9.65 20.21
N PHE A 235 1.97 8.94 21.15
CA PHE A 235 2.56 8.63 22.45
C PHE A 235 3.88 7.88 22.30
N LEU A 236 3.92 6.79 21.52
CA LEU A 236 5.16 6.06 21.30
C LEU A 236 6.24 6.94 20.66
N LYS A 237 5.93 7.69 19.60
CA LYS A 237 6.92 8.54 18.92
C LYS A 237 7.56 9.58 19.84
N TYR A 238 6.77 10.23 20.71
CA TYR A 238 7.23 11.39 21.48
C TYR A 238 7.52 11.09 22.95
N SER A 239 7.13 9.92 23.48
CA SER A 239 7.43 9.50 24.85
C SER A 239 8.57 8.49 24.94
N THR A 240 8.92 7.82 23.85
CA THR A 240 10.09 6.93 23.85
C THR A 240 11.36 7.74 23.55
N GLY A 241 12.38 7.62 24.40
CA GLY A 241 13.68 8.30 24.20
C GLY A 241 14.45 7.81 22.97
N ASP A 242 15.65 8.34 22.74
CA ASP A 242 16.42 8.08 21.51
C ASP A 242 17.12 6.71 21.42
N SER A 243 16.85 5.80 22.37
CA SER A 243 17.48 4.47 22.38
C SER A 243 17.06 3.64 21.17
N THR A 244 17.94 2.75 20.72
CA THR A 244 17.66 1.84 19.59
C THR A 244 16.43 0.97 19.83
N LEU A 245 16.22 0.53 21.07
CA LEU A 245 15.06 -0.26 21.47
C LEU A 245 13.75 0.55 21.37
N ALA A 246 13.78 1.82 21.80
CA ALA A 246 12.66 2.74 21.65
C ALA A 246 12.29 2.98 20.19
N LYS A 247 13.29 3.22 19.32
CA LYS A 247 13.09 3.38 17.87
C LYS A 247 12.45 2.14 17.24
N GLY A 248 12.88 0.94 17.64
CA GLY A 248 12.27 -0.32 17.20
C GLY A 248 10.83 -0.50 17.71
N ALA A 249 10.58 -0.18 18.98
CA ALA A 249 9.25 -0.26 19.57
C ALA A 249 8.24 0.65 18.85
N TRP A 250 8.63 1.89 18.54
CA TRP A 250 7.85 2.84 17.74
C TRP A 250 7.47 2.28 16.36
N GLN A 251 8.38 1.57 15.69
CA GLN A 251 8.13 1.05 14.34
C GLN A 251 7.27 -0.22 14.32
N ILE A 252 7.30 -1.02 15.40
CA ILE A 252 6.68 -2.35 15.42
C ILE A 252 5.35 -2.37 16.19
N LEU A 253 5.30 -1.77 17.38
CA LEU A 253 4.13 -1.87 18.25
C LEU A 253 2.84 -1.32 17.62
N PRO A 254 2.84 -0.20 16.87
CA PRO A 254 1.64 0.30 16.21
C PRO A 254 1.05 -0.62 15.14
N LEU A 255 1.84 -1.56 14.60
CA LEU A 255 1.37 -2.46 13.55
C LEU A 255 0.28 -3.42 14.03
N ILE A 256 0.27 -3.73 15.33
CA ILE A 256 -0.76 -4.57 15.96
C ILE A 256 -2.13 -3.89 15.90
N PRO A 257 -2.33 -2.69 16.49
CA PRO A 257 -3.61 -1.98 16.39
C PRO A 257 -3.96 -1.58 14.95
N LEU A 258 -2.98 -1.28 14.08
CA LEU A 258 -3.25 -1.01 12.66
C LEU A 258 -3.79 -2.26 11.92
N THR A 259 -3.20 -3.42 12.15
CA THR A 259 -3.72 -4.69 11.60
C THR A 259 -5.09 -5.02 12.18
N GLY A 260 -5.29 -4.76 13.48
CA GLY A 260 -6.59 -4.87 14.15
C GLY A 260 -7.65 -3.95 13.56
N LEU A 261 -7.28 -2.71 13.21
CA LEU A 261 -8.14 -1.74 12.55
C LEU A 261 -8.58 -2.23 11.16
N VAL A 262 -7.65 -2.80 10.38
CA VAL A 262 -7.96 -3.43 9.08
C VAL A 262 -8.91 -4.60 9.25
N TYR A 263 -8.60 -5.52 10.18
CA TYR A 263 -9.46 -6.66 10.48
C TYR A 263 -10.87 -6.21 10.89
N PHE A 264 -10.97 -5.21 11.78
CA PHE A 264 -12.24 -4.68 12.25
C PHE A 264 -13.04 -4.02 11.12
N GLY A 265 -12.40 -3.15 10.34
CA GLY A 265 -13.04 -2.40 9.26
C GLY A 265 -13.60 -3.32 8.17
N VAL A 266 -12.84 -4.34 7.77
CA VAL A 266 -13.30 -5.35 6.82
C VAL A 266 -14.39 -6.25 7.43
N SER A 267 -14.20 -6.75 8.66
CA SER A 267 -15.14 -7.69 9.31
C SER A 267 -16.51 -7.07 9.59
N HIS A 268 -16.55 -5.75 9.79
CA HIS A 268 -17.77 -5.01 10.09
C HIS A 268 -18.27 -4.19 8.90
N SER A 269 -17.62 -4.29 7.73
CA SER A 269 -18.00 -3.54 6.52
C SER A 269 -18.19 -2.05 6.80
N VAL A 270 -17.19 -1.46 7.45
CA VAL A 270 -17.18 -0.03 7.78
C VAL A 270 -17.04 0.77 6.49
N VAL A 271 -17.99 1.66 6.22
CA VAL A 271 -17.98 2.47 5.01
C VAL A 271 -18.09 3.95 5.36
N SER A 272 -17.14 4.73 4.87
CA SER A 272 -17.21 6.18 4.83
C SER A 272 -17.08 6.63 3.38
N ARG A 273 -18.16 7.18 2.81
CA ARG A 273 -18.20 7.60 1.39
C ARG A 273 -17.02 8.49 0.96
N PRO A 274 -16.65 9.57 1.67
CA PRO A 274 -15.54 10.42 1.24
C PRO A 274 -14.20 9.68 1.24
N LEU A 275 -13.96 8.84 2.25
CA LEU A 275 -12.72 8.07 2.34
C LEU A 275 -12.70 6.89 1.39
N ALA A 276 -13.85 6.26 1.13
CA ALA A 276 -13.98 5.23 0.11
C ALA A 276 -13.69 5.78 -1.29
N PHE A 277 -14.17 7.00 -1.59
CA PHE A 277 -13.79 7.69 -2.82
C PHE A 277 -12.28 7.89 -2.89
N LEU A 278 -11.68 8.52 -1.87
CA LEU A 278 -10.23 8.78 -1.84
C LEU A 278 -9.40 7.48 -1.92
N GLY A 279 -9.86 6.42 -1.27
CA GLY A 279 -9.21 5.11 -1.33
C GLY A 279 -9.39 4.36 -2.64
N SER A 280 -10.41 4.70 -3.44
CA SER A 280 -10.58 4.14 -4.78
C SER A 280 -9.57 4.72 -5.78
N ILE A 281 -9.13 5.97 -5.56
CA ILE A 281 -8.14 6.69 -6.38
C ILE A 281 -6.76 6.78 -5.69
N SER A 282 -6.54 6.02 -4.62
CA SER A 282 -5.38 6.18 -3.75
C SER A 282 -4.05 5.96 -4.48
N TYR A 283 -4.05 5.16 -5.56
CA TYR A 283 -2.84 4.85 -6.31
C TYR A 283 -2.38 6.06 -7.12
N ALA A 284 -3.25 6.64 -7.95
CA ALA A 284 -3.00 7.92 -8.61
C ALA A 284 -2.60 9.02 -7.61
N VAL A 285 -3.37 9.19 -6.53
CA VAL A 285 -3.08 10.18 -5.50
C VAL A 285 -1.69 9.98 -4.89
N TYR A 286 -1.31 8.75 -4.57
CA TYR A 286 0.00 8.44 -4.03
C TYR A 286 1.13 8.78 -4.99
N LEU A 287 0.97 8.51 -6.29
CA LEU A 287 2.03 8.75 -7.27
C LEU A 287 2.25 10.25 -7.54
N PHE A 288 1.17 11.02 -7.65
CA PHE A 288 1.24 12.40 -8.15
C PHE A 288 1.28 13.48 -7.04
N HIS A 289 1.06 13.14 -5.76
CA HIS A 289 1.04 14.14 -4.70
C HIS A 289 2.35 14.95 -4.55
N PRO A 290 3.56 14.41 -4.76
CA PRO A 290 4.78 15.21 -4.64
C PRO A 290 4.92 16.20 -5.77
N THR A 291 4.39 15.88 -6.95
CA THR A 291 4.35 16.83 -8.06
C THR A 291 3.38 17.98 -7.76
N LEU A 292 2.28 17.74 -7.04
CA LEU A 292 1.44 18.83 -6.54
C LEU A 292 2.21 19.69 -5.53
N TYR A 293 2.82 19.07 -4.52
CA TYR A 293 3.47 19.80 -3.43
C TYR A 293 4.68 20.60 -3.94
N ARG A 294 5.57 19.99 -4.73
CA ARG A 294 6.78 20.66 -5.24
C ARG A 294 6.50 21.50 -6.49
N GLY A 295 5.59 21.06 -7.35
CA GLY A 295 5.31 21.72 -8.62
C GLY A 295 4.75 23.13 -8.43
N VAL A 296 3.97 23.39 -7.38
CA VAL A 296 3.48 24.74 -7.06
C VAL A 296 4.63 25.69 -6.80
N SER A 297 5.62 25.29 -6.00
CA SER A 297 6.81 26.13 -5.72
C SER A 297 7.70 26.26 -6.95
N ILE A 298 8.01 25.16 -7.65
CA ILE A 298 8.92 25.15 -8.80
C ILE A 298 8.36 25.95 -9.98
N ILE A 299 7.12 25.70 -10.38
CA ILE A 299 6.49 26.34 -11.54
C ILE A 299 6.09 27.78 -11.21
N GLY A 300 5.59 28.02 -9.99
CA GLY A 300 5.15 29.33 -9.55
C GLY A 300 6.28 30.28 -9.13
N GLY A 301 7.50 29.77 -8.92
CA GLY A 301 8.63 30.56 -8.42
C GLY A 301 8.45 31.05 -6.98
N TYR A 302 7.59 30.40 -6.19
CA TYR A 302 7.29 30.80 -4.82
C TYR A 302 8.26 30.14 -3.84
N PRO A 303 8.65 30.83 -2.75
CA PRO A 303 9.46 30.21 -1.71
C PRO A 303 8.71 29.03 -1.08
N MET A 304 9.40 27.89 -0.99
CA MET A 304 8.90 26.71 -0.28
C MET A 304 8.57 27.07 1.17
N ASN A 305 7.54 26.43 1.72
CA ASN A 305 7.06 26.56 3.10
C ASN A 305 6.39 27.91 3.39
N SER A 306 5.89 28.60 2.36
CA SER A 306 5.16 29.86 2.51
C SER A 306 3.65 29.65 2.71
N SER A 307 2.98 30.58 3.39
CA SER A 307 1.52 30.56 3.53
C SER A 307 0.79 30.67 2.19
N LEU A 308 1.42 31.32 1.21
CA LEU A 308 0.94 31.43 -0.16
C LEU A 308 0.97 30.07 -0.86
N GLU A 309 2.09 29.34 -0.78
CA GLU A 309 2.20 27.97 -1.33
C GLU A 309 1.12 27.06 -0.74
N LEU A 310 0.95 27.06 0.59
CA LEU A 310 -0.10 26.29 1.26
C LEU A 310 -1.49 26.62 0.70
N SER A 311 -1.80 27.90 0.54
CA SER A 311 -3.10 28.36 0.04
C SER A 311 -3.35 27.88 -1.40
N ILE A 312 -2.32 27.90 -2.25
CA ILE A 312 -2.39 27.43 -3.63
C ILE A 312 -2.54 25.90 -3.65
N VAL A 313 -1.75 25.15 -2.88
CA VAL A 313 -1.85 23.69 -2.80
C VAL A 313 -3.24 23.26 -2.35
N VAL A 314 -3.79 23.91 -1.32
CA VAL A 314 -5.17 23.64 -0.83
C VAL A 314 -6.21 24.00 -1.89
N GLY A 315 -6.05 25.14 -2.57
CA GLY A 315 -6.96 25.58 -3.64
C GLY A 315 -6.93 24.66 -4.87
N LEU A 316 -5.78 24.09 -5.22
CA LEU A 316 -5.61 23.15 -6.33
C LEU A 316 -5.96 21.70 -5.96
N PHE A 317 -6.09 21.38 -4.67
CA PHE A 317 -6.34 20.01 -4.21
C PHE A 317 -7.61 19.37 -4.81
N PRO A 318 -8.76 20.06 -4.95
CA PRO A 318 -9.93 19.49 -5.62
C PRO A 318 -9.68 19.14 -7.09
N VAL A 319 -8.94 19.99 -7.81
CA VAL A 319 -8.56 19.74 -9.21
C VAL A 319 -7.62 18.55 -9.30
N PHE A 320 -6.65 18.47 -8.39
CA PHE A 320 -5.76 17.32 -8.25
C PHE A 320 -6.53 16.01 -8.02
N LEU A 321 -7.50 15.98 -7.11
CA LEU A 321 -8.33 14.80 -6.86
C LEU A 321 -9.16 14.41 -8.09
N TRP A 322 -9.69 15.39 -8.82
CA TRP A 322 -10.43 15.16 -10.06
C TRP A 322 -9.54 14.57 -11.16
N LEU A 323 -8.33 15.09 -11.36
CA LEU A 323 -7.36 14.54 -12.30
C LEU A 323 -6.92 13.13 -11.91
N ALA A 324 -6.63 12.90 -10.61
CA ALA A 324 -6.27 11.58 -10.11
C ALA A 324 -7.40 10.56 -10.36
N TRP A 325 -8.66 10.95 -10.19
CA TRP A 325 -9.81 10.13 -10.52
C TRP A 325 -9.89 9.78 -12.01
N LEU A 326 -9.72 10.77 -12.90
CA LEU A 326 -9.71 10.53 -14.34
C LEU A 326 -8.60 9.57 -14.77
N LEU A 327 -7.40 9.74 -14.22
CA LEU A 327 -6.24 8.90 -14.50
C LEU A 327 -6.46 7.45 -14.03
N GLU A 328 -7.01 7.26 -12.83
CA GLU A 328 -7.33 5.93 -12.29
C GLU A 328 -8.41 5.24 -13.15
N GLU A 329 -9.46 5.97 -13.55
CA GLU A 329 -10.53 5.46 -14.41
C GLU A 329 -9.99 5.04 -15.80
N LEU A 330 -9.17 5.89 -16.42
CA LEU A 330 -8.53 5.60 -17.70
C LEU A 330 -7.61 4.38 -17.59
N GLY A 331 -6.76 4.32 -16.56
CA GLY A 331 -5.87 3.20 -16.31
C GLY A 331 -6.63 1.88 -16.13
N ASN A 332 -7.76 1.91 -15.41
CA ASN A 332 -8.62 0.73 -15.23
C ASN A 332 -9.26 0.27 -16.54
N ARG A 333 -9.70 1.19 -17.41
CA ARG A 333 -10.25 0.86 -18.73
C ARG A 333 -9.21 0.22 -19.65
N ILE A 334 -8.00 0.79 -19.70
CA ILE A 334 -6.89 0.25 -20.49
C ILE A 334 -6.53 -1.16 -19.99
N ALA A 335 -6.41 -1.35 -18.67
CA ALA A 335 -6.12 -2.65 -18.09
C ALA A 335 -7.23 -3.69 -18.40
N LEU A 336 -8.51 -3.27 -18.42
CA LEU A 336 -9.61 -4.15 -18.80
C LEU A 336 -9.51 -4.58 -20.27
N ALA A 337 -9.28 -3.63 -21.18
CA ALA A 337 -9.15 -3.90 -22.61
C ALA A 337 -7.98 -4.85 -22.91
N LEU A 338 -6.81 -4.62 -22.29
CA LEU A 338 -5.64 -5.50 -22.43
C LEU A 338 -5.90 -6.92 -21.90
N ARG A 339 -6.70 -7.07 -20.85
CA ARG A 339 -7.12 -8.40 -20.34
C ARG A 339 -8.03 -9.15 -21.29
N GLN A 340 -8.93 -8.44 -21.96
CA GLN A 340 -9.85 -9.03 -22.94
C GLN A 340 -9.08 -9.52 -24.17
N LEU A 341 -8.17 -8.71 -24.70
CA LEU A 341 -7.30 -9.10 -25.81
C LEU A 341 -6.43 -10.32 -25.48
N SER A 342 -5.87 -10.38 -24.27
CA SER A 342 -5.08 -11.53 -23.81
C SER A 342 -5.91 -12.81 -23.66
N LEU A 343 -7.22 -12.71 -23.42
CA LEU A 343 -8.13 -13.86 -23.36
C LEU A 343 -8.40 -14.43 -24.74
N GLU A 344 -8.69 -13.57 -25.71
CA GLU A 344 -9.02 -13.95 -27.09
C GLU A 344 -7.86 -14.63 -27.81
N GLN A 345 -6.61 -14.30 -27.46
CA GLN A 345 -5.42 -14.94 -28.04
C GLN A 345 -5.11 -16.34 -27.46
N ASN A 346 -5.73 -16.71 -26.33
CA ASN A 346 -5.49 -17.99 -25.65
C ASN A 346 -6.69 -18.95 -25.70
N SER A 347 -7.78 -18.54 -26.36
CA SER A 347 -8.92 -19.39 -26.75
C SER A 347 -8.74 -19.87 -28.17
#